data_AF-A0A3D4XYC7-F1
#
_entry.id   AF-A0A3D4XYC7-F1
#
_cell.length_a   1.000
_cell.length_b   1.000
_cell.length_c   1.000
_cell.angle_alpha   90.00
_cell.angle_beta   90.00
_cell.angle_gamma   90.00
#
_symmetry.space_group_name_H-M   'P 1'
#
loop_
_entity.id
_entity.type
_entity.pdbx_description
1 polymer ?
#
loop_
_entity_poly.entity_id
_entity_poly.type
_entity_poly.pdbx_seq_one_letter_code
_entity_poly.pdbx_strand_id
1 'polypeptide(L)'
;MFFLFEIDDPEPKNTVLRLAKIFNSAIIKNKKINTFLYVGVIMVSRVTIFSLLFFSIKADFIQLFPLWLKNPSSNSCIKKAIYATPTDGHLYLNYQSITQQFWTKKAYFFYGSITTLIDIPNILNFLVDVYQKEVEENLKGRYTFFHAQKWQWEWYAELYKILYEATQKTTIKNYQFIRFNRVKPPKLEKEEEIYTTLRTYGRIYNGTNIRRRLLFLNGPIFGNTTQLGSCTIDFWRRNDDASNLRHNTYKINNEYIFNKFNLGQLYKKYEKKLSQIQHEHTLLSNQGNLLLFSLSKNYINENVYMAQCPGLKHMALINGQLNDDVILFLETLKNNPDQLNNTDLVEFCLILTKHKTLKPSEDCKIFAFNNISDDSWNKFTEKRNRLFSKIKKDITG
;
A
#
# COMPACT_ATOMS: atom_id res chain seq x y z
N MET A 1 24.19 27.47 6.58
CA MET A 1 25.55 27.63 7.14
C MET A 1 25.90 26.30 7.77
N PHE A 2 26.92 25.60 7.26
CA PHE A 2 27.38 24.33 7.82
C PHE A 2 28.61 24.60 8.68
N PHE A 3 28.60 24.14 9.93
CA PHE A 3 29.79 24.12 10.77
C PHE A 3 30.27 22.68 10.86
N LEU A 4 31.54 22.45 10.54
CA LEU A 4 32.22 21.19 10.78
C LEU A 4 33.03 21.36 12.06
N PHE A 5 32.84 20.48 13.03
CA PHE A 5 33.68 20.41 14.22
C PHE A 5 34.33 19.04 14.27
N GLU A 6 35.65 19.03 14.34
CA GLU A 6 36.42 17.85 14.69
C GLU A 6 36.52 17.82 16.22
N ILE A 7 36.01 16.76 16.84
CA ILE A 7 35.96 16.63 18.29
C ILE A 7 36.68 15.33 18.65
N ASP A 8 37.86 15.48 19.24
CA ASP A 8 38.67 14.38 19.74
C ASP A 8 38.34 14.21 21.23
N ASP A 9 37.27 13.46 21.52
CA ASP A 9 36.75 13.25 22.87
C ASP A 9 36.59 11.75 23.15
N PRO A 10 37.18 11.22 24.24
CA PRO A 10 37.06 9.82 24.62
C PRO A 10 35.65 9.38 25.04
N GLU A 11 34.73 10.32 25.33
CA GLU A 11 33.31 10.02 25.59
C GLU A 11 32.33 10.73 24.61
N PRO A 12 32.30 10.29 23.33
CA PRO A 12 31.48 10.83 22.23
C PRO A 12 30.04 11.21 22.59
N LYS A 13 29.39 10.35 23.37
CA LYS A 13 27.95 10.39 23.65
C LYS A 13 27.57 11.56 24.56
N ASN A 14 28.42 11.88 25.53
CA ASN A 14 28.17 12.96 26.49
C ASN A 14 28.35 14.33 25.84
N THR A 15 29.26 14.44 24.87
CA THR A 15 29.54 15.67 24.15
C THR A 15 28.48 15.99 23.09
N VAL A 16 27.96 14.99 22.37
CA VAL A 16 26.78 15.17 21.50
C VAL A 16 25.55 15.63 22.31
N LEU A 17 25.31 15.05 23.48
CA LEU A 17 24.21 15.44 24.37
C LEU A 17 24.37 16.87 24.92
N ARG A 18 25.59 17.29 25.27
CA ARG A 18 25.88 18.67 25.69
C ARG A 18 25.69 19.66 24.55
N LEU A 19 26.22 19.37 23.35
CA LEU A 19 26.04 20.22 22.18
C LEU A 19 24.57 20.34 21.79
N ALA A 20 23.83 19.23 21.78
CA ALA A 20 22.38 19.24 21.53
C ALA A 20 21.63 20.13 22.54
N LYS A 21 21.98 20.08 23.83
CA LYS A 21 21.40 20.96 24.86
C LYS A 21 21.75 22.43 24.64
N ILE A 22 22.99 22.74 24.28
CA ILE A 22 23.44 24.11 24.01
C ILE A 22 22.70 24.68 22.79
N PHE A 23 22.64 23.93 21.68
CA PHE A 23 21.94 24.37 20.47
C PHE A 23 20.43 24.51 20.67
N ASN A 24 19.81 23.58 21.41
CA ASN A 24 18.38 23.67 21.74
C ASN A 24 18.10 24.90 22.62
N SER A 25 18.99 25.23 23.57
CA SER A 25 18.86 26.43 24.39
C SER A 25 19.04 27.73 23.60
N ALA A 26 19.92 27.74 22.59
CA ALA A 26 20.16 28.89 21.72
C ALA A 26 19.01 29.14 20.74
N ILE A 27 18.39 28.08 20.21
CA ILE A 27 17.20 28.16 19.33
C ILE A 27 15.99 28.66 20.12
N ILE A 28 15.79 28.17 21.35
CA ILE A 28 14.67 28.59 22.21
C ILE A 28 14.82 30.06 22.63
N LYS A 29 16.04 30.55 22.87
CA LYS A 29 16.27 31.97 23.25
C LYS A 29 16.12 32.95 22.10
N ASN A 30 16.38 32.56 20.85
CA ASN A 30 16.27 33.44 19.68
C ASN A 30 15.04 33.09 18.83
N LYS A 31 13.87 33.59 19.25
CA LYS A 31 12.56 33.44 18.58
C LYS A 31 12.45 34.01 17.13
N LYS A 32 13.57 34.35 16.48
CA LYS A 32 13.60 35.03 15.16
C LYS A 32 14.45 34.34 14.09
N ILE A 33 14.91 33.11 14.30
CA ILE A 33 15.64 32.38 13.26
C ILE A 33 14.64 31.47 12.51
N ASN A 34 14.08 31.99 11.40
CA ASN A 34 13.30 31.22 10.41
C ASN A 34 14.20 30.46 9.41
N THR A 35 15.46 30.25 9.76
CA THR A 35 16.45 29.59 8.90
C THR A 35 16.73 28.20 9.45
N PHE A 36 16.39 27.17 8.68
CA PHE A 36 16.70 25.77 8.99
C PHE A 36 18.21 25.61 9.20
N LEU A 37 18.64 25.41 10.45
CA LEU A 37 20.02 25.12 10.79
C LEU A 37 20.22 23.61 10.80
N TYR A 38 20.83 23.07 9.75
CA TYR A 38 21.26 21.68 9.68
C TYR A 38 22.62 21.54 10.37
N VAL A 39 22.66 20.88 11.53
CA VAL A 39 23.91 20.52 12.21
C VAL A 39 24.17 19.05 11.98
N GLY A 40 25.17 18.73 11.15
CA GLY A 40 25.68 17.38 10.96
C GLY A 40 26.89 17.17 11.87
N VAL A 41 26.82 16.18 12.77
CA VAL A 41 27.99 15.70 13.53
C VAL A 41 28.39 14.36 12.92
N ILE A 42 29.52 14.33 12.21
CA ILE A 42 30.11 13.09 11.70
C ILE A 42 31.16 12.66 12.72
N MET A 43 30.95 11.53 13.40
CA MET A 43 31.98 10.92 14.24
C MET A 43 32.68 9.81 13.48
N VAL A 44 34.00 9.95 13.34
CA VAL A 44 34.86 8.92 12.76
C VAL A 44 35.54 8.18 13.92
N SER A 45 34.97 7.06 14.33
CA SER A 45 35.72 6.04 15.08
C SER A 45 35.46 4.70 14.42
N ARG A 46 36.54 3.94 14.19
CA ARG A 46 36.62 2.71 13.38
C ARG A 46 35.66 1.61 13.86
N VAL A 47 34.37 1.67 13.50
CA VAL A 47 33.38 0.60 13.24
C VAL A 47 32.09 1.30 12.75
N THR A 48 31.78 1.17 11.46
CA THR A 48 30.45 1.24 10.81
C THR A 48 29.57 2.52 10.89
N ILE A 49 29.64 3.33 9.81
CA ILE A 49 28.57 3.92 8.93
C ILE A 49 27.45 4.84 9.50
N PHE A 50 27.50 6.09 8.97
CA PHE A 50 26.48 7.10 8.61
C PHE A 50 25.25 7.37 9.50
N SER A 51 25.28 8.52 10.17
CA SER A 51 24.12 9.16 10.82
C SER A 51 23.71 10.44 10.08
N LEU A 52 22.51 10.44 9.49
CA LEU A 52 21.79 11.66 9.07
C LEU A 52 20.50 11.74 9.90
N LEU A 53 20.45 12.68 10.83
CA LEU A 53 19.29 12.98 11.67
C LEU A 53 18.47 14.08 11.00
N PHE A 54 17.33 13.70 10.41
CA PHE A 54 16.29 14.65 10.00
C PHE A 54 15.20 14.68 11.07
N PHE A 55 14.97 15.85 11.67
CA PHE A 55 13.79 16.10 12.49
C PHE A 55 12.82 16.99 11.72
N SER A 56 11.63 16.48 11.45
CA SER A 56 10.44 17.29 11.23
C SER A 56 9.27 16.66 11.98
N ILE A 57 8.60 17.52 12.75
CA ILE A 57 7.60 17.18 13.76
C ILE A 57 6.24 17.10 13.08
N LYS A 58 5.72 15.87 12.93
CA LYS A 58 4.31 15.51 13.17
C LYS A 58 4.31 14.12 13.81
N ALA A 59 3.99 14.11 15.10
CA ALA A 59 4.25 13.04 16.04
C ALA A 59 3.21 11.93 15.91
N ASP A 60 3.70 10.74 15.52
CA ASP A 60 3.58 9.50 16.32
C ASP A 60 4.17 8.33 15.50
N PHE A 61 3.95 8.29 14.19
CA PHE A 61 4.53 7.25 13.32
C PHE A 61 5.98 7.53 12.86
N ILE A 62 6.30 8.80 12.59
CA ILE A 62 7.63 9.23 12.13
C ILE A 62 8.71 9.02 13.21
N GLN A 63 8.33 8.91 14.49
CA GLN A 63 9.28 8.54 15.54
C GLN A 63 9.44 7.03 15.67
N LEU A 64 8.36 6.24 15.58
CA LEU A 64 8.42 4.79 15.78
C LEU A 64 9.15 4.07 14.66
N PHE A 65 8.91 4.40 13.39
CA PHE A 65 9.54 3.66 12.28
C PHE A 65 11.08 3.77 12.30
N PRO A 66 11.69 4.97 12.47
CA PRO A 66 13.14 5.09 12.61
C PRO A 66 13.67 4.61 13.97
N LEU A 67 12.91 4.67 15.07
CA LEU A 67 13.35 4.16 16.38
C LEU A 67 13.37 2.64 16.43
N TRP A 68 12.36 1.99 15.84
CA TRP A 68 12.34 0.55 15.63
C TRP A 68 13.56 0.14 14.81
N LEU A 69 13.81 0.82 13.68
CA LEU A 69 15.01 0.62 12.86
C LEU A 69 16.36 0.94 13.57
N LYS A 70 16.36 1.62 14.72
CA LYS A 70 17.59 2.10 15.40
C LYS A 70 18.00 1.34 16.66
N ASN A 71 17.17 0.47 17.25
CA ASN A 71 17.57 -0.22 18.49
C ASN A 71 16.97 -1.65 18.64
N PRO A 72 17.76 -2.72 18.36
CA PRO A 72 17.28 -4.10 18.35
C PRO A 72 17.13 -4.78 19.73
N SER A 73 17.44 -4.11 20.84
CA SER A 73 17.62 -4.75 22.15
C SER A 73 16.62 -4.37 23.25
N SER A 74 15.62 -3.51 22.99
CA SER A 74 14.68 -3.05 24.03
C SER A 74 13.24 -3.50 23.79
N ASN A 75 13.01 -4.81 23.69
CA ASN A 75 11.66 -5.40 23.77
C ASN A 75 10.97 -5.16 25.12
N SER A 76 11.69 -4.73 26.16
CA SER A 76 11.21 -4.69 27.54
C SER A 76 10.53 -3.39 27.99
N CYS A 77 10.49 -2.34 27.15
CA CYS A 77 9.99 -1.02 27.58
C CYS A 77 8.72 -0.51 26.89
N ILE A 78 8.09 -1.29 25.99
CA ILE A 78 6.81 -0.90 25.41
C ILE A 78 5.71 -1.27 26.40
N LYS A 79 5.47 -0.39 27.38
CA LYS A 79 4.21 -0.38 28.15
C LYS A 79 3.06 -0.52 27.15
N LYS A 80 2.17 -1.49 27.36
CA LYS A 80 0.92 -1.80 26.64
C LYS A 80 0.38 -0.57 25.89
N ALA A 81 0.93 -0.30 24.71
CA ALA A 81 0.53 0.82 23.91
C ALA A 81 -0.80 0.41 23.30
N ILE A 82 -1.83 1.26 23.41
CA ILE A 82 -3.02 1.08 22.59
C ILE A 82 -2.53 1.30 21.16
N TYR A 83 -2.40 0.23 20.39
CA TYR A 83 -1.94 0.33 19.02
C TYR A 83 -2.99 1.10 18.20
N ALA A 84 -2.55 2.02 17.35
CA ALA A 84 -3.49 2.85 16.61
C ALA A 84 -4.21 2.04 15.53
N THR A 85 -3.50 1.07 14.93
CA THR A 85 -4.00 0.22 13.85
C THR A 85 -3.57 -1.26 14.01
N PRO A 86 -4.19 -2.18 13.25
CA PRO A 86 -3.71 -3.57 13.15
C PRO A 86 -2.26 -3.68 12.64
N THR A 87 -1.79 -2.74 11.81
CA THR A 87 -0.39 -2.69 11.36
C THR A 87 0.60 -2.57 12.51
N ASP A 88 0.29 -1.73 13.49
CA ASP A 88 1.16 -1.53 14.67
C ASP A 88 1.26 -2.79 15.53
N GLY A 89 0.11 -3.42 15.83
CA GLY A 89 0.08 -4.67 16.58
C GLY A 89 0.79 -5.81 15.85
N HIS A 90 0.71 -5.83 14.52
CA HIS A 90 1.44 -6.78 13.70
C HIS A 90 2.95 -6.54 13.69
N LEU A 91 3.39 -5.29 13.57
CA LEU A 91 4.79 -4.89 13.71
C LEU A 91 5.35 -5.32 15.06
N TYR A 92 4.56 -5.14 16.12
CA TYR A 92 4.93 -5.54 17.47
C TYR A 92 5.24 -7.03 17.61
N LEU A 93 4.42 -7.89 17.01
CA LEU A 93 4.65 -9.34 17.06
C LEU A 93 5.77 -9.80 16.12
N ASN A 94 5.89 -9.20 14.93
CA ASN A 94 6.69 -9.76 13.83
C ASN A 94 7.88 -8.88 13.43
N TYR A 95 8.35 -8.01 14.32
CA TYR A 95 9.39 -7.04 14.05
C TYR A 95 10.61 -7.60 13.28
N GLN A 96 11.16 -8.71 13.77
CA GLN A 96 12.37 -9.32 13.22
C GLN A 96 12.13 -9.87 11.81
N SER A 97 10.99 -10.52 11.59
CA SER A 97 10.59 -11.02 10.26
C SER A 97 10.42 -9.86 9.27
N ILE A 98 9.71 -8.80 9.69
CA ILE A 98 9.43 -7.63 8.87
C ILE A 98 10.74 -6.92 8.48
N THR A 99 11.58 -6.61 9.47
CA THR A 99 12.88 -5.95 9.21
C THR A 99 13.78 -6.77 8.31
N GLN A 100 13.91 -8.08 8.55
CA GLN A 100 14.71 -8.94 7.68
C GLN A 100 14.29 -8.81 6.21
N GLN A 101 12.99 -8.69 5.91
CA GLN A 101 12.51 -8.57 4.51
C GLN A 101 12.74 -7.22 3.85
N PHE A 102 12.76 -6.15 4.65
CA PHE A 102 13.14 -4.82 4.19
C PHE A 102 14.64 -4.71 3.95
N TRP A 103 15.48 -5.36 4.78
CA TRP A 103 16.93 -5.22 4.74
C TRP A 103 17.66 -6.27 3.88
N THR A 104 17.27 -7.56 3.91
CA THR A 104 18.02 -8.63 3.23
C THR A 104 17.97 -8.56 1.70
N LYS A 105 16.96 -7.93 1.10
CA LYS A 105 16.92 -7.73 -0.35
C LYS A 105 17.74 -6.53 -0.85
N LYS A 106 18.26 -5.69 0.04
CA LYS A 106 19.33 -4.74 -0.28
C LYS A 106 20.67 -5.46 -0.50
N ALA A 107 20.86 -6.65 0.05
CA ALA A 107 22.13 -7.39 0.01
C ALA A 107 22.27 -8.35 -1.20
N TYR A 108 21.19 -8.74 -1.87
CA TYR A 108 21.23 -9.60 -3.07
C TYR A 108 21.30 -8.82 -4.40
N PHE A 109 22.02 -7.68 -4.39
CA PHE A 109 22.43 -6.96 -5.59
C PHE A 109 23.86 -7.32 -5.97
N PHE A 110 24.10 -8.59 -6.30
CA PHE A 110 25.30 -9.02 -7.00
C PHE A 110 24.86 -9.97 -8.10
N TYR A 111 24.57 -9.42 -9.28
CA TYR A 111 24.84 -9.96 -10.63
C TYR A 111 24.13 -9.05 -11.67
N GLY A 112 24.84 -7.98 -12.07
CA GLY A 112 24.82 -7.53 -13.48
C GLY A 112 23.72 -6.60 -13.99
N SER A 113 22.88 -5.97 -13.16
CA SER A 113 21.99 -4.90 -13.65
C SER A 113 21.98 -3.70 -12.71
N ILE A 114 22.35 -2.54 -13.27
CA ILE A 114 22.22 -1.22 -12.62
C ILE A 114 20.73 -0.94 -12.49
N THR A 115 20.10 -1.38 -11.41
CA THR A 115 18.81 -0.81 -11.02
C THR A 115 19.10 0.31 -10.05
N THR A 116 18.85 1.53 -10.52
CA THR A 116 18.36 2.68 -9.76
C THR A 116 18.49 2.55 -8.24
N LEU A 117 19.38 3.37 -7.67
CA LEU A 117 19.33 3.80 -6.28
C LEU A 117 17.86 3.88 -5.85
N ILE A 118 17.44 2.92 -5.01
CA ILE A 118 16.12 2.92 -4.41
C ILE A 118 16.00 4.29 -3.72
N ASP A 119 15.03 5.11 -4.16
CA ASP A 119 14.74 6.39 -3.53
C ASP A 119 14.05 6.13 -2.18
N ILE A 120 14.86 5.74 -1.21
CA ILE A 120 14.45 5.38 0.15
C ILE A 120 13.58 6.50 0.76
N PRO A 121 13.92 7.80 0.62
CA PRO A 121 13.03 8.88 1.04
C PRO A 121 11.60 8.77 0.52
N ASN A 122 11.39 8.60 -0.79
CA ASN A 122 10.04 8.52 -1.36
C ASN A 122 9.28 7.28 -0.89
N ILE A 123 9.96 6.14 -0.72
CA ILE A 123 9.33 4.93 -0.18
C ILE A 123 8.90 5.14 1.28
N LEU A 124 9.74 5.77 2.10
CA LEU A 124 9.40 6.04 3.49
C LEU A 124 8.22 7.01 3.60
N ASN A 125 8.23 8.09 2.82
CA ASN A 125 7.11 9.05 2.79
C ASN A 125 5.82 8.36 2.36
N PHE A 126 5.85 7.56 1.29
CA PHE A 126 4.73 6.75 0.85
C PHE A 126 4.17 5.83 1.95
N LEU A 127 5.03 5.10 2.67
CA LEU A 127 4.59 4.22 3.76
C LEU A 127 3.99 5.02 4.92
N VAL A 128 4.53 6.21 5.21
CA VAL A 128 3.99 7.13 6.21
C VAL A 128 2.60 7.60 5.79
N ASP A 129 2.39 8.01 4.53
CA ASP A 129 1.09 8.47 4.04
C ASP A 129 0.04 7.37 4.08
N VAL A 130 0.41 6.15 3.68
CA VAL A 130 -0.45 4.97 3.75
C VAL A 130 -0.87 4.71 5.20
N TYR A 131 0.09 4.71 6.14
CA TYR A 131 -0.20 4.48 7.55
C TYR A 131 -1.04 5.60 8.16
N GLN A 132 -0.73 6.86 7.86
CA GLN A 132 -1.54 7.99 8.33
C GLN A 132 -2.98 7.86 7.86
N LYS A 133 -3.19 7.40 6.63
CA LYS A 133 -4.54 7.11 6.13
C LYS A 133 -5.20 5.94 6.85
N GLU A 134 -4.42 4.90 7.17
CA GLU A 134 -4.89 3.77 7.97
C GLU A 134 -5.44 4.25 9.33
N VAL A 135 -4.66 5.08 10.03
CA VAL A 135 -5.06 5.70 11.31
C VAL A 135 -6.31 6.55 11.14
N GLU A 136 -6.34 7.43 10.13
CA GLU A 136 -7.46 8.33 9.85
C GLU A 136 -8.77 7.54 9.67
N GLU A 137 -8.74 6.43 8.92
CA GLU A 137 -9.92 5.60 8.68
C GLU A 137 -10.30 4.76 9.90
N ASN A 138 -9.32 4.25 10.67
CA ASN A 138 -9.57 3.55 11.94
C ASN A 138 -10.24 4.47 12.99
N LEU A 139 -9.82 5.74 13.07
CA LEU A 139 -10.44 6.73 13.95
C LEU A 139 -11.91 7.03 13.59
N LYS A 140 -12.30 6.78 12.34
CA LYS A 140 -13.71 6.86 11.90
C LYS A 140 -14.51 5.58 12.21
N GLY A 141 -13.92 4.62 12.94
CA GLY A 141 -14.54 3.32 13.22
C GLY A 141 -14.60 2.38 12.02
N ARG A 142 -13.73 2.59 11.02
CA ARG A 142 -13.64 1.76 9.83
C ARG A 142 -12.44 0.82 9.93
N TYR A 143 -12.52 -0.29 9.21
CA TYR A 143 -11.48 -1.31 9.18
C TYR A 143 -10.74 -1.22 7.86
N THR A 144 -9.43 -1.37 7.93
CA THR A 144 -8.53 -1.17 6.80
C THR A 144 -7.92 -2.47 6.32
N PHE A 145 -7.81 -2.61 5.01
CA PHE A 145 -7.14 -3.72 4.35
C PHE A 145 -6.25 -3.21 3.22
N PHE A 146 -5.23 -3.99 2.87
CA PHE A 146 -4.25 -3.64 1.87
C PHE A 146 -4.27 -4.64 0.71
N HIS A 147 -4.09 -4.12 -0.50
CA HIS A 147 -3.91 -4.90 -1.72
C HIS A 147 -2.86 -4.24 -2.62
N ALA A 148 -1.93 -5.03 -3.14
CA ALA A 148 -0.98 -4.53 -4.13
C ALA A 148 -1.50 -4.76 -5.54
N GLN A 149 -1.28 -3.76 -6.38
CA GLN A 149 -1.75 -3.72 -7.75
C GLN A 149 -0.61 -3.32 -8.70
N LYS A 150 -0.54 -3.94 -9.88
CA LYS A 150 0.41 -3.47 -10.91
C LYS A 150 0.16 -2.02 -11.31
N TRP A 151 1.24 -1.25 -11.45
CA TRP A 151 1.26 0.16 -11.80
C TRP A 151 0.42 0.50 -13.04
N GLN A 152 0.50 -0.33 -14.08
CA GLN A 152 -0.25 -0.14 -15.33
C GLN A 152 -1.77 -0.03 -15.15
N TRP A 153 -2.33 -0.59 -14.08
CA TRP A 153 -3.78 -0.56 -13.86
C TRP A 153 -4.31 0.83 -13.57
N GLU A 154 -3.48 1.72 -13.01
CA GLU A 154 -3.85 3.10 -12.77
C GLU A 154 -4.13 3.85 -14.07
N TRP A 155 -3.22 3.72 -15.05
CA TRP A 155 -3.40 4.30 -16.37
C TRP A 155 -4.73 3.88 -17.01
N TYR A 156 -5.03 2.57 -16.96
CA TYR A 156 -6.27 2.04 -17.52
C TYR A 156 -7.52 2.46 -16.74
N ALA A 157 -7.43 2.58 -15.42
CA ALA A 157 -8.53 3.07 -14.60
C ALA A 157 -8.89 4.51 -14.94
N GLU A 158 -7.89 5.38 -15.02
CA GLU A 158 -8.07 6.79 -15.36
C GLU A 158 -8.59 6.97 -16.79
N LEU A 159 -8.04 6.23 -17.75
CA LEU A 159 -8.53 6.28 -19.14
C LEU A 159 -9.97 5.78 -19.26
N TYR A 160 -10.33 4.70 -18.58
CA TYR A 160 -11.72 4.22 -18.57
C TYR A 160 -12.66 5.25 -17.94
N LYS A 161 -12.27 5.82 -16.80
CA LYS A 161 -13.06 6.80 -16.08
C LYS A 161 -13.39 8.00 -16.97
N ILE A 162 -12.40 8.61 -17.62
CA ILE A 162 -12.67 9.80 -18.44
C ILE A 162 -13.57 9.49 -19.65
N LEU A 163 -13.43 8.31 -20.28
CA LEU A 163 -14.30 7.93 -21.40
C LEU A 163 -15.72 7.63 -20.93
N TYR A 164 -15.86 6.97 -19.77
CA TYR A 164 -17.16 6.73 -19.17
C TYR A 164 -17.87 8.05 -18.82
N GLU A 165 -17.19 8.95 -18.11
CA GLU A 165 -17.75 10.25 -17.72
C GLU A 165 -18.14 11.11 -18.92
N ALA A 166 -17.32 11.11 -19.98
CA ALA A 166 -17.61 11.83 -21.21
C ALA A 166 -18.83 11.26 -21.95
N THR A 167 -18.91 9.93 -22.08
CA THR A 167 -19.99 9.27 -22.84
C THR A 167 -21.31 9.22 -22.09
N GLN A 168 -21.27 9.01 -20.77
CA GLN A 168 -22.45 8.92 -19.91
C GLN A 168 -22.87 10.28 -19.34
N LYS A 169 -22.12 11.35 -19.61
CA LYS A 169 -22.36 12.71 -19.08
C LYS A 169 -22.55 12.71 -17.56
N THR A 170 -21.68 11.99 -16.87
CA THR A 170 -21.74 11.79 -15.42
C THR A 170 -20.36 11.93 -14.80
N THR A 171 -20.27 11.80 -13.49
CA THR A 171 -19.00 11.80 -12.74
C THR A 171 -18.96 10.58 -11.83
N ILE A 172 -17.83 9.88 -11.83
CA ILE A 172 -17.62 8.72 -10.96
C ILE A 172 -16.68 9.14 -9.82
N LYS A 173 -17.15 8.95 -8.59
CA LYS A 173 -16.36 9.09 -7.36
C LYS A 173 -16.01 7.70 -6.81
N ASN A 174 -14.91 7.61 -6.07
CA ASN A 174 -14.45 6.37 -5.40
C ASN A 174 -14.37 5.17 -6.37
N TYR A 175 -13.54 5.31 -7.39
CA TYR A 175 -13.39 4.35 -8.47
C TYR A 175 -11.97 3.83 -8.55
N GLN A 176 -11.82 2.50 -8.60
CA GLN A 176 -10.54 1.86 -8.86
C GLN A 176 -10.78 0.62 -9.70
N PHE A 177 -9.92 0.38 -10.70
CA PHE A 177 -9.86 -0.95 -11.29
C PHE A 177 -9.31 -1.90 -10.25
N ILE A 178 -9.98 -3.01 -10.00
CA ILE A 178 -9.38 -4.15 -9.31
C ILE A 178 -9.18 -5.25 -10.34
N ARG A 179 -8.03 -5.94 -10.33
CA ARG A 179 -7.71 -6.89 -11.41
C ARG A 179 -8.68 -8.07 -11.38
N PHE A 180 -9.13 -8.49 -12.57
CA PHE A 180 -9.85 -9.75 -12.76
C PHE A 180 -9.18 -10.57 -13.86
N ASN A 181 -8.62 -11.73 -13.50
CA ASN A 181 -8.26 -12.75 -14.48
C ASN A 181 -9.54 -13.38 -15.02
N ARG A 182 -10.11 -12.86 -16.12
CA ARG A 182 -11.17 -13.56 -16.84
C ARG A 182 -10.81 -13.81 -18.29
N VAL A 183 -10.96 -15.07 -18.67
CA VAL A 183 -11.06 -15.54 -20.06
C VAL A 183 -12.55 -15.71 -20.47
N LYS A 184 -13.48 -15.74 -19.51
CA LYS A 184 -14.94 -15.83 -19.75
C LYS A 184 -15.71 -14.87 -18.85
N PRO A 185 -16.72 -14.14 -19.37
CA PRO A 185 -17.60 -13.28 -18.58
C PRO A 185 -18.26 -14.02 -17.42
N PRO A 186 -18.65 -13.32 -16.34
CA PRO A 186 -19.51 -13.92 -15.32
C PRO A 186 -20.83 -14.39 -15.91
N LYS A 187 -21.25 -15.60 -15.54
CA LYS A 187 -22.66 -15.99 -15.58
C LYS A 187 -23.38 -15.22 -14.49
N LEU A 188 -24.21 -14.26 -14.86
CA LEU A 188 -24.88 -13.36 -13.92
C LEU A 188 -25.99 -14.08 -13.16
N GLU A 189 -26.66 -15.01 -13.83
CA GLU A 189 -27.71 -15.88 -13.30
C GLU A 189 -27.23 -16.78 -12.14
N LYS A 190 -25.91 -16.99 -11.99
CA LYS A 190 -25.31 -17.76 -10.91
C LYS A 190 -24.62 -16.91 -9.84
N GLU A 191 -24.78 -15.59 -9.84
CA GLU A 191 -24.04 -14.71 -8.90
C GLU A 191 -24.36 -15.02 -7.43
N GLU A 192 -25.61 -15.27 -7.07
CA GLU A 192 -25.99 -15.55 -5.68
C GLU A 192 -25.50 -16.94 -5.23
N GLU A 193 -25.61 -17.95 -6.09
CA GLU A 193 -25.05 -19.29 -5.84
C GLU A 193 -23.53 -19.21 -5.60
N ILE A 194 -22.81 -18.47 -6.47
CA ILE A 194 -21.37 -18.23 -6.33
C ILE A 194 -21.05 -17.50 -5.03
N TYR A 195 -21.83 -16.47 -4.67
CA TYR A 195 -21.61 -15.71 -3.45
C TYR A 195 -21.75 -16.60 -2.21
N THR A 196 -22.87 -17.32 -2.07
CA THR A 196 -23.16 -18.20 -0.94
C THR A 196 -22.11 -19.30 -0.83
N THR A 197 -21.68 -19.84 -1.97
CA THR A 197 -20.60 -20.82 -2.03
C THR A 197 -19.28 -20.27 -1.49
N LEU A 198 -18.86 -19.09 -1.96
CA LEU A 198 -17.62 -18.43 -1.50
C LEU A 198 -17.69 -18.09 -0.02
N ARG A 199 -18.86 -17.65 0.48
CA ARG A 199 -19.06 -17.30 1.89
C ARG A 199 -18.93 -18.53 2.80
N THR A 200 -19.41 -19.67 2.33
CA THR A 200 -19.45 -20.92 3.10
C THR A 200 -18.10 -21.65 3.05
N TYR A 201 -17.54 -21.83 1.85
CA TYR A 201 -16.41 -22.74 1.62
C TYR A 201 -15.12 -22.05 1.16
N GLY A 202 -15.16 -20.75 0.86
CA GLY A 202 -14.07 -20.05 0.20
C GLY A 202 -13.90 -20.48 -1.26
N ARG A 203 -12.66 -20.57 -1.76
CA ARG A 203 -12.38 -20.70 -3.21
C ARG A 203 -12.79 -22.03 -3.90
N ILE A 204 -13.18 -23.09 -3.17
CA ILE A 204 -13.48 -24.43 -3.72
C ILE A 204 -14.89 -24.86 -3.34
N TYR A 205 -15.67 -25.31 -4.31
CA TYR A 205 -16.90 -26.05 -4.08
C TYR A 205 -17.13 -27.06 -5.21
N ASN A 206 -17.45 -28.32 -4.85
CA ASN A 206 -17.70 -29.42 -5.78
C ASN A 206 -16.66 -29.50 -6.92
N GLY A 207 -15.37 -29.39 -6.60
CA GLY A 207 -14.26 -29.43 -7.57
C GLY A 207 -14.10 -28.19 -8.45
N THR A 208 -14.98 -27.19 -8.35
CA THR A 208 -14.90 -25.95 -9.12
C THR A 208 -14.12 -24.88 -8.37
N ASN A 209 -13.01 -24.42 -8.96
CA ASN A 209 -12.21 -23.33 -8.42
C ASN A 209 -12.77 -21.97 -8.85
N ILE A 210 -13.32 -21.22 -7.90
CA ILE A 210 -13.94 -19.90 -8.10
C ILE A 210 -13.06 -18.75 -7.57
N ARG A 211 -11.76 -18.99 -7.38
CA ARG A 211 -10.76 -17.99 -6.91
C ARG A 211 -10.80 -16.66 -7.66
N ARG A 212 -11.16 -16.65 -8.94
CA ARG A 212 -11.24 -15.44 -9.78
C ARG A 212 -12.29 -14.42 -9.31
N ARG A 213 -13.13 -14.80 -8.35
CA ARG A 213 -14.15 -13.96 -7.70
C ARG A 213 -13.70 -13.49 -6.33
N LEU A 214 -12.41 -13.59 -6.01
CA LEU A 214 -11.84 -13.18 -4.74
C LEU A 214 -10.78 -12.11 -4.98
N LEU A 215 -10.89 -11.02 -4.22
CA LEU A 215 -9.78 -10.08 -4.04
C LEU A 215 -9.05 -10.45 -2.77
N PHE A 216 -7.76 -10.75 -2.89
CA PHE A 216 -6.89 -11.05 -1.76
C PHE A 216 -6.46 -9.76 -1.08
N LEU A 217 -6.58 -9.74 0.24
CA LEU A 217 -6.35 -8.59 1.10
C LEU A 217 -5.49 -9.00 2.30
N ASN A 218 -4.67 -8.08 2.81
CA ASN A 218 -4.03 -8.21 4.11
C ASN A 218 -4.62 -7.17 5.07
N GLY A 219 -4.91 -7.56 6.32
CA GLY A 219 -5.34 -6.60 7.34
C GLY A 219 -4.21 -5.61 7.67
N PRO A 220 -3.04 -6.10 8.11
CA PRO A 220 -1.83 -5.29 8.25
C PRO A 220 -1.09 -5.06 6.93
N ILE A 221 -0.46 -3.89 6.75
CA ILE A 221 0.33 -3.58 5.54
C ILE A 221 1.49 -4.56 5.32
N PHE A 222 2.12 -5.00 6.41
CA PHE A 222 3.21 -5.97 6.41
C PHE A 222 2.74 -7.40 6.69
N GLY A 223 1.43 -7.67 6.67
CA GLY A 223 0.93 -9.03 6.88
C GLY A 223 1.42 -10.01 5.81
N ASN A 224 1.61 -11.26 6.22
CA ASN A 224 2.09 -12.36 5.39
C ASN A 224 3.54 -12.21 4.93
N THR A 225 4.39 -11.54 5.72
CA THR A 225 5.81 -11.36 5.38
C THR A 225 6.47 -12.70 5.07
N THR A 226 6.38 -13.66 5.97
CA THR A 226 7.02 -14.99 5.82
C THR A 226 6.56 -15.77 4.59
N GLN A 227 5.46 -15.36 3.94
CA GLN A 227 4.95 -15.92 2.70
C GLN A 227 5.04 -14.90 1.56
N LEU A 228 6.23 -14.77 0.94
CA LEU A 228 6.53 -13.82 -0.14
C LEU A 228 5.53 -13.90 -1.34
N GLY A 229 4.77 -14.98 -1.50
CA GLY A 229 3.73 -15.16 -2.52
C GLY A 229 2.34 -14.59 -2.14
N SER A 230 2.23 -13.98 -0.97
CA SER A 230 1.01 -13.52 -0.31
C SER A 230 1.18 -12.19 0.45
N CYS A 231 2.42 -11.73 0.59
CA CYS A 231 2.80 -10.46 1.18
C CYS A 231 2.47 -9.28 0.25
N THR A 232 1.47 -8.46 0.63
CA THR A 232 1.03 -7.30 -0.15
C THR A 232 2.18 -6.33 -0.45
N ILE A 233 3.03 -6.02 0.53
CA ILE A 233 4.15 -5.10 0.29
C ILE A 233 5.20 -5.66 -0.69
N ASP A 234 5.38 -6.98 -0.73
CA ASP A 234 6.27 -7.61 -1.71
C ASP A 234 5.74 -7.59 -3.13
N PHE A 235 4.43 -7.75 -3.29
CA PHE A 235 3.77 -7.59 -4.59
C PHE A 235 3.89 -6.15 -5.08
N TRP A 236 3.64 -5.19 -4.19
CA TRP A 236 3.83 -3.77 -4.50
C TRP A 236 5.27 -3.50 -4.97
N ARG A 237 6.28 -3.92 -4.20
CA ARG A 237 7.70 -3.70 -4.55
C ARG A 237 8.09 -4.34 -5.88
N ARG A 238 7.52 -5.50 -6.22
CA ARG A 238 7.79 -6.21 -7.47
C ARG A 238 6.97 -5.71 -8.67
N ASN A 239 6.15 -4.68 -8.48
CA ASN A 239 5.14 -4.27 -9.46
C ASN A 239 4.35 -5.47 -9.98
N ASP A 240 3.88 -6.26 -9.03
CA ASP A 240 3.12 -7.45 -9.27
C ASP A 240 1.81 -7.40 -8.50
N ASP A 241 0.93 -8.33 -8.81
CA ASP A 241 -0.29 -8.58 -8.08
C ASP A 241 -0.47 -10.10 -7.93
N ALA A 242 -1.35 -10.53 -7.03
CA ALA A 242 -1.53 -11.96 -6.70
C ALA A 242 -2.07 -12.84 -7.86
N SER A 243 -2.11 -12.34 -9.09
CA SER A 243 -2.76 -12.96 -10.24
C SER A 243 -1.83 -13.43 -11.35
N ASN A 244 -0.51 -13.46 -11.13
CA ASN A 244 0.44 -14.15 -12.03
C ASN A 244 0.33 -15.69 -12.05
N LEU A 245 -0.70 -16.27 -11.45
CA LEU A 245 -1.01 -17.67 -11.59
C LEU A 245 -1.80 -17.91 -12.91
N ARG A 246 -1.03 -18.16 -13.97
CA ARG A 246 -1.38 -18.75 -15.27
C ARG A 246 -1.73 -17.78 -16.43
N HIS A 247 -1.03 -18.05 -17.52
CA HIS A 247 -1.05 -17.43 -18.84
C HIS A 247 -2.46 -17.26 -19.44
N ASN A 248 -2.61 -16.26 -20.31
CA ASN A 248 -3.83 -15.80 -20.99
C ASN A 248 -4.73 -14.88 -20.14
N THR A 249 -4.29 -13.64 -20.00
CA THR A 249 -5.16 -12.50 -19.71
C THR A 249 -5.55 -11.84 -21.03
N TYR A 250 -6.84 -11.61 -21.24
CA TYR A 250 -7.29 -10.61 -22.23
C TYR A 250 -6.46 -9.35 -22.04
N LYS A 251 -5.76 -8.92 -23.09
CA LYS A 251 -4.84 -7.78 -23.04
C LYS A 251 -5.66 -6.50 -22.99
N ILE A 252 -6.03 -6.05 -21.79
CA ILE A 252 -6.55 -4.70 -21.60
C ILE A 252 -5.46 -3.74 -22.10
N ASN A 253 -5.83 -2.90 -23.06
CA ASN A 253 -5.00 -1.87 -23.68
C ASN A 253 -5.88 -0.65 -24.01
N ASN A 254 -5.28 0.43 -24.50
CA ASN A 254 -6.00 1.66 -24.83
C ASN A 254 -7.11 1.42 -25.85
N GLU A 255 -6.81 0.68 -26.93
CA GLU A 255 -7.79 0.36 -27.98
C GLU A 255 -9.02 -0.37 -27.42
N TYR A 256 -8.79 -1.40 -26.60
CA TYR A 256 -9.85 -2.17 -25.95
C TYR A 256 -10.77 -1.27 -25.12
N ILE A 257 -10.19 -0.33 -24.36
CA ILE A 257 -10.96 0.59 -23.51
C ILE A 257 -11.77 1.56 -24.38
N PHE A 258 -11.24 2.10 -25.49
CA PHE A 258 -12.02 2.93 -26.40
C PHE A 258 -13.15 2.16 -27.09
N ASN A 259 -12.87 0.93 -27.55
CA ASN A 259 -13.85 0.09 -28.22
C ASN A 259 -15.01 -0.30 -27.30
N LYS A 260 -14.80 -0.39 -25.97
CA LYS A 260 -15.88 -0.57 -24.99
C LYS A 260 -16.94 0.52 -25.03
N PHE A 261 -16.59 1.72 -25.51
CA PHE A 261 -17.48 2.87 -25.63
C PHE A 261 -17.85 3.19 -27.09
N ASN A 262 -17.58 2.27 -28.03
CA ASN A 262 -17.75 2.49 -29.47
C ASN A 262 -16.91 3.66 -30.04
N LEU A 263 -15.78 4.00 -29.40
CA LEU A 263 -14.92 5.13 -29.77
C LEU A 263 -13.68 4.71 -30.59
N GLY A 264 -13.75 3.59 -31.32
CA GLY A 264 -12.60 3.04 -32.05
C GLY A 264 -11.99 4.00 -33.10
N GLN A 265 -12.82 4.82 -33.77
CA GLN A 265 -12.31 5.83 -34.70
C GLN A 265 -11.59 6.98 -33.97
N LEU A 266 -12.12 7.40 -32.82
CA LEU A 266 -11.48 8.42 -31.99
C LEU A 266 -10.14 7.93 -31.43
N TYR A 267 -10.05 6.64 -31.09
CA TYR A 267 -8.77 6.03 -30.70
C TYR A 267 -7.70 6.21 -31.77
N LYS A 268 -8.00 5.91 -33.04
CA LYS A 268 -7.04 6.08 -34.15
C LYS A 268 -6.49 7.52 -34.25
N LYS A 269 -7.32 8.53 -33.96
CA LYS A 269 -6.90 9.94 -33.92
C LYS A 269 -5.86 10.22 -32.82
N TYR A 270 -5.96 9.53 -31.68
CA TYR A 270 -5.15 9.79 -30.48
C TYR A 270 -4.10 8.71 -30.17
N GLU A 271 -4.06 7.61 -30.90
CA GLU A 271 -3.26 6.41 -30.64
C GLU A 271 -1.81 6.74 -30.27
N LYS A 272 -1.09 7.46 -31.15
CA LYS A 272 0.33 7.81 -30.91
C LYS A 272 0.54 8.61 -29.62
N LYS A 273 -0.34 9.59 -29.35
CA LYS A 273 -0.26 10.42 -28.14
C LYS A 273 -0.58 9.64 -26.88
N LEU A 274 -1.58 8.75 -26.94
CA LEU A 274 -1.91 7.85 -25.84
C LEU A 274 -0.76 6.89 -25.53
N SER A 275 -0.15 6.28 -26.55
CA SER A 275 1.01 5.40 -26.39
C SER A 275 2.20 6.14 -25.79
N GLN A 276 2.47 7.37 -26.22
CA GLN A 276 3.54 8.19 -25.65
C GLN A 276 3.29 8.50 -24.15
N ILE A 277 2.10 9.00 -23.80
CA ILE A 277 1.79 9.34 -22.40
C ILE A 277 1.75 8.08 -21.52
N GLN A 278 1.25 6.95 -22.03
CA GLN A 278 1.29 5.67 -21.30
C GLN A 278 2.73 5.20 -21.06
N HIS A 279 3.63 5.41 -22.02
CA HIS A 279 5.04 5.10 -21.84
C HIS A 279 5.66 6.01 -20.77
N GLU A 280 5.40 7.33 -20.82
CA GLU A 280 5.83 8.27 -19.78
C GLU A 280 5.31 7.84 -18.38
N HIS A 281 4.04 7.42 -18.27
CA HIS A 281 3.47 6.86 -17.04
C HIS A 281 4.26 5.66 -16.53
N THR A 282 4.54 4.70 -17.41
CA THR A 282 5.27 3.47 -17.06
C THR A 282 6.66 3.76 -16.52
N LEU A 283 7.31 4.83 -16.99
CA LEU A 283 8.64 5.23 -16.53
C LEU A 283 8.65 5.92 -15.16
N LEU A 284 7.49 6.34 -14.63
CA LEU A 284 7.44 7.04 -13.32
C LEU A 284 7.75 6.12 -12.14
N SER A 285 7.42 4.83 -12.24
CA SER A 285 7.66 3.88 -11.15
C SER A 285 7.90 2.47 -11.69
N ASN A 286 8.87 1.80 -11.05
CA ASN A 286 9.11 0.36 -11.22
C ASN A 286 8.40 -0.47 -10.15
N GLN A 287 7.70 0.18 -9.22
CA GLN A 287 6.86 -0.43 -8.19
C GLN A 287 5.38 -0.35 -8.59
N GLY A 288 4.54 -1.17 -7.98
CA GLY A 288 3.10 -1.13 -8.16
C GLY A 288 2.42 -0.01 -7.37
N ASN A 289 1.10 -0.08 -7.31
CA ASN A 289 0.27 0.69 -6.39
C ASN A 289 -0.07 -0.13 -5.16
N LEU A 290 -0.21 0.56 -4.03
CA LEU A 290 -0.80 0.00 -2.84
C LEU A 290 -2.20 0.59 -2.66
N LEU A 291 -3.19 -0.28 -2.65
CA LEU A 291 -4.58 0.08 -2.40
C LEU A 291 -4.90 -0.16 -0.94
N LEU A 292 -5.42 0.87 -0.26
CA LEU A 292 -6.03 0.79 1.06
C LEU A 292 -7.55 0.74 0.89
N PHE A 293 -8.15 -0.36 1.29
CA PHE A 293 -9.59 -0.56 1.38
C PHE A 293 -10.05 -0.18 2.79
N SER A 294 -10.88 0.83 2.90
CA SER A 294 -11.54 1.24 4.15
C SER A 294 -12.98 0.77 4.12
N LEU A 295 -13.32 -0.16 5.00
CA LEU A 295 -14.60 -0.90 4.99
C LEU A 295 -15.37 -0.68 6.29
N SER A 296 -16.71 -0.61 6.20
CA SER A 296 -17.57 -0.64 7.39
C SER A 296 -17.66 -2.05 7.97
N LYS A 297 -17.97 -2.14 9.28
CA LYS A 297 -18.15 -3.42 9.99
C LYS A 297 -19.15 -4.34 9.29
N ASN A 298 -20.31 -3.81 8.89
CA ASN A 298 -21.36 -4.59 8.22
C ASN A 298 -20.86 -5.14 6.88
N TYR A 299 -20.15 -4.32 6.11
CA TYR A 299 -19.62 -4.73 4.82
C TYR A 299 -18.62 -5.87 4.93
N ILE A 300 -17.80 -5.88 5.98
CA ILE A 300 -16.86 -6.97 6.27
C ILE A 300 -17.61 -8.25 6.62
N ASN A 301 -18.54 -8.16 7.56
CA ASN A 301 -19.32 -9.32 8.02
C ASN A 301 -20.09 -10.00 6.88
N GLU A 302 -20.50 -9.23 5.88
CA GLU A 302 -21.16 -9.78 4.69
C GLU A 302 -20.16 -10.29 3.65
N ASN A 303 -19.08 -9.56 3.38
CA ASN A 303 -18.35 -9.73 2.11
C ASN A 303 -16.92 -10.23 2.25
N VAL A 304 -16.38 -10.28 3.47
CA VAL A 304 -14.98 -10.64 3.72
C VAL A 304 -14.91 -11.87 4.61
N TYR A 305 -13.97 -12.77 4.31
CA TYR A 305 -13.66 -13.91 5.17
C TYR A 305 -12.15 -14.06 5.39
N MET A 306 -11.76 -14.62 6.54
CA MET A 306 -10.39 -15.03 6.80
C MET A 306 -10.02 -16.25 5.96
N ALA A 307 -8.85 -16.19 5.35
CA ALA A 307 -8.37 -17.18 4.42
C ALA A 307 -6.91 -17.55 4.68
N GLN A 308 -6.50 -18.68 4.10
CA GLN A 308 -5.11 -19.00 3.84
C GLN A 308 -4.86 -18.99 2.34
N CYS A 309 -3.63 -18.65 1.95
CA CYS A 309 -3.22 -18.75 0.57
C CYS A 309 -3.48 -20.19 0.10
N PRO A 310 -4.21 -20.40 -1.02
CA PRO A 310 -4.58 -19.44 -2.06
C PRO A 310 -6.08 -19.07 -2.10
N GLY A 311 -6.69 -18.79 -0.95
CA GLY A 311 -8.09 -18.32 -0.77
C GLY A 311 -9.04 -19.34 -0.13
N LEU A 312 -8.50 -20.37 0.52
CA LEU A 312 -9.29 -21.33 1.30
C LEU A 312 -9.74 -20.66 2.59
N LYS A 313 -11.00 -20.86 2.99
CA LYS A 313 -11.50 -20.30 4.26
C LYS A 313 -10.68 -20.87 5.42
N HIS A 314 -10.33 -20.02 6.37
CA HIS A 314 -9.44 -20.34 7.48
C HIS A 314 -9.98 -19.74 8.78
N MET A 315 -9.73 -20.45 9.89
CA MET A 315 -9.99 -19.98 11.25
C MET A 315 -8.67 -19.64 11.92
N ALA A 316 -8.59 -18.48 12.56
CA ALA A 316 -7.43 -18.07 13.34
C ALA A 316 -7.57 -18.52 14.80
N LEU A 317 -6.44 -18.81 15.46
CA LEU A 317 -6.40 -19.01 16.91
C LEU A 317 -6.35 -17.65 17.62
N ILE A 318 -7.40 -17.33 18.36
CA ILE A 318 -7.55 -16.11 19.17
C ILE A 318 -7.74 -16.54 20.62
N ASN A 319 -6.80 -16.17 21.50
CA ASN A 319 -6.82 -16.56 22.91
C ASN A 319 -6.99 -18.09 23.12
N GLY A 320 -6.29 -18.88 22.30
CA GLY A 320 -6.34 -20.36 22.34
C GLY A 320 -7.59 -21.00 21.71
N GLN A 321 -8.54 -20.23 21.18
CA GLN A 321 -9.76 -20.73 20.54
C GLN A 321 -9.77 -20.44 19.04
N LEU A 322 -10.28 -21.39 18.24
CA LEU A 322 -10.46 -21.18 16.79
C LEU A 322 -11.64 -20.24 16.53
N ASN A 323 -11.44 -19.26 15.66
CA ASN A 323 -12.44 -18.26 15.32
C ASN A 323 -12.38 -17.84 13.84
N ASP A 324 -13.51 -17.59 13.19
CA ASP A 324 -13.60 -17.10 11.80
C ASP A 324 -14.08 -15.64 11.65
N ASP A 325 -14.26 -14.91 12.77
CA ASP A 325 -14.64 -13.50 12.80
C ASP A 325 -13.45 -12.60 12.44
N VAL A 326 -13.57 -11.97 11.26
CA VAL A 326 -12.60 -11.02 10.72
C VAL A 326 -12.44 -9.79 11.62
N ILE A 327 -13.54 -9.27 12.17
CA ILE A 327 -13.55 -8.08 13.01
C ILE A 327 -12.86 -8.38 14.33
N LEU A 328 -13.21 -9.51 14.96
CA LEU A 328 -12.56 -9.94 16.19
C LEU A 328 -11.06 -10.09 15.98
N PHE A 329 -10.62 -10.70 14.88
CA PHE A 329 -9.19 -10.83 14.58
C PHE A 329 -8.49 -9.47 14.49
N LEU A 330 -9.05 -8.51 13.72
CA LEU A 330 -8.45 -7.19 13.54
C LEU A 330 -8.43 -6.39 14.84
N GLU A 331 -9.49 -6.45 15.64
CA GLU A 331 -9.55 -5.80 16.95
C GLU A 331 -8.59 -6.43 17.95
N THR A 332 -8.46 -7.77 17.96
CA THR A 332 -7.47 -8.42 18.82
C THR A 332 -6.06 -8.06 18.39
N LEU A 333 -5.78 -8.04 17.08
CA LEU A 333 -4.47 -7.65 16.56
C LEU A 333 -4.11 -6.22 16.96
N LYS A 334 -5.09 -5.31 16.92
CA LYS A 334 -4.93 -3.92 17.36
C LYS A 334 -4.84 -3.77 18.87
N ASN A 335 -5.61 -4.48 19.68
CA ASN A 335 -5.74 -4.17 21.11
C ASN A 335 -4.96 -5.10 22.02
N ASN A 336 -4.81 -6.37 21.64
CA ASN A 336 -4.16 -7.42 22.42
C ASN A 336 -3.42 -8.41 21.49
N PRO A 337 -2.41 -7.96 20.71
CA PRO A 337 -1.76 -8.78 19.70
C PRO A 337 -1.16 -10.09 20.26
N ASP A 338 -0.69 -10.10 21.51
CA ASP A 338 -0.16 -11.30 22.18
C ASP A 338 -1.16 -12.47 22.29
N GLN A 339 -2.45 -12.22 22.08
CA GLN A 339 -3.49 -13.26 22.04
C GLN A 339 -3.59 -13.98 20.68
N LEU A 340 -2.75 -13.60 19.70
CA LEU A 340 -2.73 -14.17 18.36
C LEU A 340 -1.39 -14.87 18.08
N ASN A 341 -1.45 -16.17 17.81
CA ASN A 341 -0.24 -16.96 17.58
C ASN A 341 0.36 -16.78 16.17
N ASN A 342 -0.48 -16.50 15.15
CA ASN A 342 -0.09 -16.59 13.74
C ASN A 342 -0.63 -15.41 12.91
N THR A 343 -0.26 -14.18 13.28
CA THR A 343 -0.76 -12.96 12.61
C THR A 343 -0.22 -12.79 11.19
N ASP A 344 0.87 -13.50 10.86
CA ASP A 344 1.55 -13.50 9.57
C ASP A 344 1.10 -14.63 8.62
N LEU A 345 0.12 -15.46 8.98
CA LEU A 345 -0.36 -16.56 8.13
C LEU A 345 -1.79 -16.32 7.60
N VAL A 346 -2.47 -15.31 8.13
CA VAL A 346 -3.87 -15.04 7.82
C VAL A 346 -3.96 -14.03 6.68
N GLU A 347 -4.60 -14.45 5.59
CA GLU A 347 -5.06 -13.57 4.51
C GLU A 347 -6.54 -13.26 4.69
N PHE A 348 -7.04 -12.29 3.93
CA PHE A 348 -8.46 -11.99 3.84
C PHE A 348 -8.89 -12.05 2.38
N CYS A 349 -10.13 -12.45 2.15
CA CYS A 349 -10.71 -12.53 0.82
C CYS A 349 -12.00 -11.71 0.78
N LEU A 350 -12.01 -10.65 -0.03
CA LEU A 350 -13.23 -9.93 -0.40
C LEU A 350 -13.89 -10.64 -1.59
N ILE A 351 -15.15 -11.05 -1.42
CA ILE A 351 -15.93 -11.71 -2.44
C ILE A 351 -16.38 -10.69 -3.49
N LEU A 352 -16.11 -10.95 -4.78
CA LEU A 352 -16.35 -10.04 -5.88
C LEU A 352 -17.56 -10.45 -6.72
N THR A 353 -18.68 -9.77 -6.51
CA THR A 353 -19.94 -9.97 -7.24
C THR A 353 -20.47 -8.65 -7.75
N LYS A 354 -21.07 -8.67 -8.95
CA LYS A 354 -21.63 -7.49 -9.60
C LYS A 354 -22.65 -6.78 -8.70
N HIS A 355 -23.49 -7.55 -8.01
CA HIS A 355 -24.64 -7.01 -7.28
C HIS A 355 -24.36 -6.61 -5.83
N LYS A 356 -23.32 -7.17 -5.18
CA LYS A 356 -23.01 -6.87 -3.77
C LYS A 356 -21.78 -5.97 -3.62
N THR A 357 -20.64 -6.33 -4.21
CA THR A 357 -19.35 -5.72 -3.86
C THR A 357 -18.68 -4.91 -4.97
N LEU A 358 -19.11 -5.06 -6.22
CA LEU A 358 -18.61 -4.28 -7.34
C LEU A 358 -19.45 -3.02 -7.64
N LYS A 359 -20.38 -2.68 -6.76
CA LYS A 359 -21.16 -1.44 -6.82
C LYS A 359 -20.51 -0.37 -5.93
N PRO A 360 -20.53 0.92 -6.33
CA PRO A 360 -20.14 2.00 -5.44
C PRO A 360 -20.95 1.96 -4.15
N SER A 361 -20.28 2.10 -3.01
CA SER A 361 -20.90 2.20 -1.69
C SER A 361 -20.03 3.05 -0.77
N GLU A 362 -20.65 3.83 0.13
CA GLU A 362 -19.93 4.49 1.23
C GLU A 362 -19.34 3.49 2.24
N ASP A 363 -19.86 2.26 2.24
CA ASP A 363 -19.34 1.17 3.06
C ASP A 363 -17.99 0.62 2.58
N CYS A 364 -17.56 0.96 1.37
CA CYS A 364 -16.29 0.52 0.79
C CYS A 364 -15.59 1.67 0.06
N LYS A 365 -14.52 2.21 0.67
CA LYS A 365 -13.69 3.26 0.08
C LYS A 365 -12.33 2.71 -0.28
N ILE A 366 -11.81 3.10 -1.44
CA ILE A 366 -10.50 2.66 -1.92
C ILE A 366 -9.61 3.88 -2.10
N PHE A 367 -8.44 3.84 -1.48
CA PHE A 367 -7.40 4.86 -1.62
C PHE A 367 -6.19 4.22 -2.29
N ALA A 368 -5.70 4.83 -3.38
CA ALA A 368 -4.53 4.36 -4.09
C ALA A 368 -3.31 5.21 -3.71
N PHE A 369 -2.20 4.54 -3.43
CA PHE A 369 -0.94 5.17 -3.07
C PHE A 369 0.17 4.68 -4.00
N ASN A 370 1.10 5.58 -4.32
CA ASN A 370 2.31 5.32 -5.09
C ASN A 370 3.51 6.04 -4.44
N ASN A 371 4.72 5.64 -4.83
CA ASN A 371 5.97 6.18 -4.29
C ASN A 371 6.65 7.20 -5.21
N ILE A 372 5.87 7.88 -6.05
CA ILE A 372 6.38 8.88 -7.00
C ILE A 372 6.47 10.22 -6.28
N SER A 373 7.52 11.01 -6.55
CA SER A 373 7.60 12.36 -5.99
C SER A 373 6.47 13.25 -6.53
N ASP A 374 5.95 14.14 -5.67
CA ASP A 374 4.88 15.07 -6.03
C ASP A 374 5.20 15.86 -7.30
N ASP A 375 6.43 16.33 -7.47
CA ASP A 375 6.85 17.08 -8.67
C ASP A 375 6.72 16.25 -9.95
N SER A 376 7.21 15.02 -9.93
CA SER A 376 7.15 14.12 -11.09
C SER A 376 5.70 13.74 -11.39
N TRP A 377 4.92 13.48 -10.34
CA TRP A 377 3.52 13.11 -10.43
C TRP A 377 2.66 14.25 -10.99
N ASN A 378 2.85 15.47 -10.49
CA ASN A 378 2.14 16.66 -10.94
C ASN A 378 2.46 16.98 -12.41
N LYS A 379 3.74 16.93 -12.79
CA LYS A 379 4.18 17.15 -14.17
C LYS A 379 3.56 16.16 -15.14
N PHE A 380 3.52 14.88 -14.78
CA PHE A 380 2.85 13.86 -15.59
C PHE A 380 1.34 14.09 -15.66
N THR A 381 0.71 14.31 -14.51
CA THR A 381 -0.75 14.49 -14.39
C THR A 381 -1.23 15.67 -15.23
N GLU A 382 -0.49 16.77 -15.27
CA GLU A 382 -0.82 17.90 -16.12
C GLU A 382 -0.84 17.52 -17.61
N LYS A 383 0.19 16.83 -18.10
CA LYS A 383 0.25 16.37 -19.49
C LYS A 383 -0.90 15.41 -19.82
N ARG A 384 -1.16 14.43 -18.94
CA ARG A 384 -2.26 13.47 -19.07
C ARG A 384 -3.61 14.19 -19.15
N ASN A 385 -3.88 15.10 -18.22
CA ASN A 385 -5.15 15.81 -18.13
C ASN A 385 -5.39 16.73 -19.33
N ARG A 386 -4.33 17.35 -19.89
CA ARG A 386 -4.43 18.11 -21.15
C ARG A 386 -4.85 17.22 -22.33
N LEU A 387 -4.30 16.01 -22.44
CA LEU A 387 -4.71 15.05 -23.48
C LEU A 387 -6.15 14.58 -23.25
N PHE A 388 -6.49 14.18 -22.02
CA PHE A 388 -7.82 13.68 -21.67
C PHE A 388 -8.90 14.75 -21.86
N SER A 389 -8.61 16.02 -21.57
CA SER A 389 -9.54 17.13 -21.82
C SER A 389 -9.87 17.29 -23.30
N LYS A 390 -8.88 17.12 -24.19
CA LYS A 390 -9.09 17.16 -25.65
C LYS A 390 -9.95 15.98 -26.11
N ILE A 391 -9.66 14.78 -25.64
CA ILE A 391 -10.46 13.57 -25.94
C ILE A 391 -11.90 13.76 -25.47
N LYS A 392 -12.10 14.26 -24.25
CA LYS A 392 -13.43 14.53 -23.68
C LYS A 392 -14.21 15.52 -24.54
N LYS A 393 -13.59 16.63 -24.95
CA LYS A 393 -14.22 17.62 -25.84
C LYS A 393 -14.68 16.97 -27.15
N ASP A 394 -13.81 16.20 -27.80
CA ASP A 394 -14.16 15.52 -29.05
C ASP A 394 -15.29 14.49 -28.92
N ILE A 395 -15.54 13.95 -27.71
CA ILE A 395 -16.67 13.06 -27.43
C ILE A 395 -17.95 13.87 -27.23
N THR A 396 -17.88 15.01 -26.54
CA THR A 396 -19.05 15.79 -26.14
C THR A 396 -19.54 16.80 -27.17
N GLY A 397 -18.71 17.15 -28.15
CA GLY A 397 -18.93 18.29 -29.06
C GLY A 397 -18.43 19.60 -28.45
#